data_AF-A0A2W4IIZ1-F1
#
_entry.id   AF-A0A2W4IIZ1-F1
#
_cell.length_a   1.000
_cell.length_b   1.000
_cell.length_c   1.000
_cell.angle_alpha   90.00
_cell.angle_beta   90.00
_cell.angle_gamma   90.00
#
_symmetry.space_group_name_H-M   'P 1'
#
loop_
_entity.id
_entity.type
_entity.pdbx_description
1 polymer ?
#
loop_
_entity_poly.entity_id
_entity_poly.type
_entity_poly.pdbx_seq_one_letter_code
_entity_poly.pdbx_strand_id
1 'polypeptide(L)'
;FTPDCNFTDDTICTVAVADALLNGSDFGDTIHRWCRKYPYPTGGYGGSFARWVHSDIPKPYNSFGNGSAMRVSPCGWLPTRQDVLSQAKRSAECTHNHPEGIKGAMCIADCIYHARVGADKSEMAALVTKEYTYPLDMTCHEIRKINTFNETCQVTVPQAIVCFVESTDFESAIRLAVSIGGDSDTIAAMTGSIAEAYYGIPQNIERKALSLLTPEMQEVIAPFKQQYKKKT
;
A
#
# COMPACT_ATOMS: atom_id res chain seq x y z
N PHE A 1 15.37 -11.23 -6.89
CA PHE A 1 15.06 -11.94 -5.64
C PHE A 1 16.33 -12.58 -5.13
N THR A 2 16.72 -12.28 -3.90
CA THR A 2 17.79 -12.97 -3.17
C THR A 2 17.17 -14.02 -2.24
N PRO A 3 17.96 -14.92 -1.63
CA PRO A 3 17.47 -15.85 -0.62
C PRO A 3 16.87 -15.15 0.62
N ASP A 4 17.28 -13.91 0.90
CA ASP A 4 16.83 -13.14 2.07
C ASP A 4 15.48 -12.43 1.87
N CYS A 5 14.89 -12.51 0.67
CA CYS A 5 13.59 -11.90 0.41
C CYS A 5 12.50 -12.55 1.26
N ASN A 6 11.80 -11.75 2.07
CA ASN A 6 10.63 -12.17 2.82
C ASN A 6 9.62 -11.00 2.90
N PHE A 7 8.39 -11.28 3.32
CA PHE A 7 7.37 -10.25 3.49
C PHE A 7 7.52 -9.50 4.83
N THR A 8 7.10 -8.23 4.83
CA THR A 8 7.09 -7.32 6.00
C THR A 8 5.67 -7.14 6.54
N ASP A 9 5.49 -6.22 7.49
CA ASP A 9 4.19 -5.83 8.00
C ASP A 9 3.26 -5.23 6.94
N ASP A 10 3.78 -4.57 5.90
CA ASP A 10 3.03 -4.10 4.73
C ASP A 10 2.14 -5.19 4.15
N THR A 11 2.73 -6.36 3.94
CA THR A 11 2.06 -7.50 3.31
C THR A 11 1.04 -8.12 4.25
N ILE A 12 1.38 -8.32 5.52
CA ILE A 12 0.44 -8.86 6.53
C ILE A 12 -0.78 -7.96 6.63
N CYS A 13 -0.55 -6.65 6.72
CA CYS A 13 -1.62 -5.67 6.82
C CYS A 13 -2.45 -5.59 5.53
N THR A 14 -1.82 -5.71 4.35
CA THR A 14 -2.52 -5.76 3.06
C THR A 14 -3.45 -6.98 2.99
N VAL A 15 -2.97 -8.15 3.39
CA VAL A 15 -3.79 -9.37 3.46
C VAL A 15 -4.96 -9.18 4.43
N ALA A 16 -4.73 -8.56 5.58
CA ALA A 16 -5.79 -8.27 6.54
C ALA A 16 -6.88 -7.33 5.99
N VAL A 17 -6.50 -6.29 5.23
CA VAL A 17 -7.45 -5.40 4.56
C VAL A 17 -8.26 -6.17 3.51
N ALA A 18 -7.62 -7.04 2.72
CA ALA A 18 -8.31 -7.88 1.76
C ALA A 18 -9.30 -8.85 2.42
N ASP A 19 -8.90 -9.49 3.52
CA ASP A 19 -9.74 -10.38 4.32
C ASP A 19 -10.97 -9.66 4.88
N ALA A 20 -10.79 -8.45 5.44
CA ALA A 20 -11.88 -7.64 5.95
C ALA A 20 -12.89 -7.28 4.85
N LEU A 21 -12.42 -6.89 3.66
CA LEU A 21 -13.28 -6.58 2.52
C LEU A 21 -14.06 -7.79 2.02
N LEU A 22 -13.41 -8.95 1.90
CA LEU A 22 -14.07 -10.20 1.46
C LEU A 22 -15.20 -10.63 2.38
N ASN A 23 -14.98 -10.50 3.69
CA ASN A 23 -15.90 -11.00 4.71
C ASN A 23 -16.85 -9.93 5.26
N GLY A 24 -16.72 -8.66 4.84
CA GLY A 24 -17.48 -7.55 5.39
C GLY A 24 -17.20 -7.28 6.88
N SER A 25 -16.00 -7.65 7.35
CA SER A 25 -15.59 -7.57 8.74
C SER A 25 -15.06 -6.18 9.11
N ASP A 26 -14.92 -5.90 10.41
CA ASP A 26 -14.24 -4.69 10.88
C ASP A 26 -12.74 -4.71 10.53
N PHE A 27 -12.21 -3.59 10.03
CA PHE A 27 -10.80 -3.48 9.65
C PHE A 27 -9.86 -3.55 10.84
N GLY A 28 -10.20 -2.86 11.94
CA GLY A 28 -9.38 -2.84 13.14
C GLY A 28 -9.24 -4.23 13.73
N ASP A 29 -10.36 -4.93 13.92
CA ASP A 29 -10.35 -6.30 14.45
C ASP A 29 -9.58 -7.26 13.55
N THR A 30 -9.75 -7.15 12.22
CA THR A 30 -9.10 -8.03 11.26
C THR A 30 -7.59 -7.78 11.20
N ILE A 31 -7.16 -6.52 11.11
CA ILE A 31 -5.74 -6.13 11.13
C ILE A 31 -5.11 -6.56 12.45
N HIS A 32 -5.78 -6.33 13.58
CA HIS A 32 -5.29 -6.74 14.90
C HIS A 32 -5.06 -8.25 14.98
N ARG A 33 -6.03 -9.05 14.52
CA ARG A 33 -5.94 -10.51 14.50
C ARG A 33 -4.77 -11.00 13.63
N TRP A 34 -4.63 -10.48 12.41
CA TRP A 34 -3.53 -10.87 11.52
C TRP A 34 -2.17 -10.49 12.08
N CYS A 35 -2.00 -9.26 12.57
CA CYS A 35 -0.72 -8.81 13.11
C CYS A 35 -0.32 -9.56 14.39
N ARG A 36 -1.27 -9.96 15.25
CA ARG A 36 -0.97 -10.81 16.42
C ARG A 36 -0.60 -12.24 16.03
N LYS A 37 -1.10 -12.73 14.90
CA LYS A 37 -0.74 -14.05 14.37
C LYS A 37 0.67 -14.07 13.77
N TYR A 38 1.14 -12.92 13.28
CA TYR A 38 2.48 -12.71 12.72
C TYR A 38 3.27 -11.66 13.51
N PRO A 39 3.60 -11.90 14.79
CA PRO A 39 4.15 -10.86 15.67
C PRO A 39 5.56 -10.38 15.30
N TYR A 40 6.28 -11.10 14.43
CA TYR A 40 7.68 -10.83 14.08
C TYR A 40 7.89 -10.84 12.55
N PRO A 41 7.30 -9.89 11.80
CA PRO A 41 7.62 -9.74 10.38
C PRO A 41 9.08 -9.33 10.19
N THR A 42 9.62 -9.54 8.98
CA THR A 42 10.88 -8.91 8.58
C THR A 42 10.75 -7.39 8.70
N GLY A 43 11.76 -6.71 9.25
CA GLY A 43 11.70 -5.26 9.57
C GLY A 43 10.99 -4.94 10.89
N GLY A 44 9.91 -5.67 11.20
CA GLY A 44 9.11 -5.49 12.42
C GLY A 44 8.06 -4.38 12.28
N TYR A 45 7.13 -4.31 13.23
CA TYR A 45 6.13 -3.24 13.26
C TYR A 45 6.72 -1.93 13.78
N GLY A 46 6.36 -0.79 13.17
CA GLY A 46 6.69 0.54 13.69
C GLY A 46 6.23 0.74 15.14
N GLY A 47 6.98 1.46 15.97
CA GLY A 47 6.85 1.38 17.43
C GLY A 47 5.46 1.68 18.01
N SER A 48 4.73 2.65 17.45
CA SER A 48 3.35 2.94 17.86
C SER A 48 2.36 1.87 17.40
N PHE A 49 2.56 1.33 16.19
CA PHE A 49 1.74 0.25 15.67
C PHE A 49 2.00 -1.07 16.42
N ALA A 50 3.25 -1.35 16.78
CA ALA A 50 3.60 -2.48 17.63
C ALA A 50 2.84 -2.41 18.98
N ARG A 51 2.77 -1.24 19.62
CA ARG A 51 1.97 -1.06 20.85
C ARG A 51 0.47 -1.31 20.61
N TRP A 52 -0.04 -0.90 19.46
CA TRP A 52 -1.42 -1.17 19.06
C TRP A 52 -1.68 -2.67 18.90
N VAL A 53 -0.79 -3.41 18.22
CA VAL A 53 -0.88 -4.88 18.01
C VAL A 53 -0.85 -5.67 19.33
N HIS A 54 -0.07 -5.21 20.31
CA HIS A 54 0.05 -5.87 21.61
C HIS A 54 -1.03 -5.46 22.61
N SER A 55 -1.88 -4.49 22.28
CA SER A 55 -2.96 -4.03 23.16
C SER A 55 -4.10 -5.05 23.22
N ASP A 56 -4.68 -5.25 24.40
CA ASP A 56 -5.92 -6.05 24.52
C ASP A 56 -7.15 -5.27 24.02
N ILE A 57 -7.09 -3.93 24.03
CA ILE A 57 -8.16 -3.03 23.60
C ILE A 57 -7.55 -1.96 22.69
N PRO A 58 -7.16 -2.33 21.46
CA PRO A 58 -6.49 -1.42 20.54
C PRO A 58 -7.37 -0.20 20.21
N LYS A 59 -6.78 0.99 20.27
CA LYS A 59 -7.42 2.26 19.88
C LYS A 59 -6.54 3.03 18.90
N PRO A 60 -7.12 3.72 17.91
CA PRO A 60 -6.33 4.55 17.00
C PRO A 60 -5.56 5.63 17.77
N TYR A 61 -4.36 5.95 17.29
CA TYR A 61 -3.36 6.69 18.06
C TYR A 61 -2.86 7.95 17.34
N ASN A 62 -3.72 8.57 16.53
CA ASN A 62 -3.50 9.84 15.82
C ASN A 62 -2.21 9.88 14.99
N SER A 63 -1.89 8.76 14.33
CA SER A 63 -0.70 8.64 13.50
C SER A 63 -0.90 9.20 12.10
N PHE A 64 0.09 9.95 11.61
CA PHE A 64 0.26 10.40 10.22
C PHE A 64 1.28 9.54 9.45
N GLY A 65 1.70 8.42 10.04
CA GLY A 65 2.60 7.45 9.41
C GLY A 65 1.99 6.79 8.17
N ASN A 66 2.85 6.28 7.30
CA ASN A 66 2.50 5.63 6.04
C ASN A 66 1.93 4.20 6.20
N GLY A 67 1.88 3.67 7.43
CA GLY A 67 1.31 2.36 7.72
C GLY A 67 -0.16 2.19 7.35
N SER A 68 -0.90 3.29 7.16
CA SER A 68 -2.24 3.27 6.57
C SER A 68 -2.21 3.11 5.05
N ALA A 69 -1.27 3.76 4.38
CA ALA A 69 -1.15 3.79 2.92
C ALA A 69 -0.49 2.52 2.36
N MET A 70 0.49 1.94 3.07
CA MET A 70 1.20 0.72 2.65
C MET A 70 0.28 -0.48 2.42
N ARG A 71 -0.85 -0.52 3.13
CA ARG A 71 -1.78 -1.66 3.17
C ARG A 71 -3.09 -1.47 2.43
N VAL A 72 -3.32 -0.28 1.87
CA VAL A 72 -4.64 0.14 1.39
C VAL A 72 -5.01 -0.45 0.03
N SER A 73 -4.05 -1.09 -0.66
CA SER A 73 -4.20 -1.51 -2.05
C SER A 73 -5.47 -2.34 -2.36
N PRO A 74 -5.99 -3.22 -1.48
CA PRO A 74 -7.23 -3.94 -1.76
C PRO A 74 -8.43 -3.00 -1.94
N CYS A 75 -8.49 -1.88 -1.21
CA CYS A 75 -9.57 -0.90 -1.36
C CYS A 75 -9.63 -0.29 -2.77
N GLY A 76 -8.49 -0.11 -3.44
CA GLY A 76 -8.41 0.44 -4.80
C GLY A 76 -9.10 -0.41 -5.88
N TRP A 77 -9.35 -1.69 -5.59
CA TRP A 77 -10.01 -2.63 -6.51
C TRP A 77 -11.53 -2.69 -6.34
N LEU A 78 -12.11 -1.90 -5.41
CA LEU A 78 -13.56 -1.84 -5.25
C LEU A 78 -14.24 -1.18 -6.45
N PRO A 79 -15.49 -1.55 -6.79
CA PRO A 79 -16.09 -1.22 -8.09
C PRO A 79 -16.19 0.28 -8.38
N THR A 80 -16.56 1.10 -7.39
CA THR A 80 -16.79 2.54 -7.55
C THR A 80 -15.75 3.37 -6.80
N ARG A 81 -15.38 4.55 -7.33
CA ARG A 81 -14.49 5.49 -6.63
C ARG A 81 -15.01 5.84 -5.23
N GLN A 82 -16.32 5.96 -5.06
CA GLN A 82 -16.94 6.24 -3.77
C GLN A 82 -16.66 5.13 -2.74
N ASP A 83 -16.80 3.86 -3.15
CA ASP A 83 -16.48 2.72 -2.28
C ASP A 83 -14.99 2.65 -1.98
N VAL A 84 -14.13 2.89 -2.98
CA VAL A 84 -12.67 2.94 -2.82
C VAL A 84 -12.31 3.94 -1.73
N LEU A 85 -12.77 5.18 -1.84
CA LEU A 85 -12.45 6.26 -0.91
C LEU A 85 -13.03 6.01 0.48
N SER A 86 -14.27 5.49 0.56
CA SER A 86 -14.94 5.18 1.82
C SER A 86 -14.21 4.07 2.58
N GLN A 87 -13.87 2.95 1.92
CA GLN A 87 -13.20 1.83 2.58
C GLN A 87 -11.73 2.13 2.86
N ALA A 88 -11.03 2.87 1.99
CA ALA A 88 -9.68 3.35 2.25
C ALA A 88 -9.64 4.18 3.54
N LYS A 89 -10.55 5.14 3.70
CA LYS A 89 -10.68 5.94 4.92
C LYS A 89 -10.91 5.07 6.16
N ARG A 90 -11.89 4.16 6.13
CA ARG A 90 -12.20 3.26 7.25
C ARG A 90 -11.03 2.35 7.63
N SER A 91 -10.30 1.83 6.63
CA SER A 91 -9.12 0.99 6.85
C SER A 91 -7.95 1.74 7.49
N ALA A 92 -7.86 3.07 7.31
CA ALA A 92 -6.87 3.93 7.95
C ALA A 92 -7.27 4.29 9.39
N GLU A 93 -8.53 4.72 9.60
CA GLU A 93 -9.05 5.26 10.86
C GLU A 93 -8.91 4.32 12.07
N CYS A 94 -8.83 3.00 11.86
CA CYS A 94 -8.63 2.03 12.95
C CYS A 94 -7.27 2.16 13.65
N THR A 95 -6.30 2.87 13.05
CA THR A 95 -4.92 3.03 13.59
C THR A 95 -4.38 4.46 13.39
N HIS A 96 -4.55 5.02 12.19
CA HIS A 96 -4.00 6.27 11.70
C HIS A 96 -5.13 7.29 11.49
N ASN A 97 -5.83 7.67 12.57
CA ASN A 97 -6.94 8.62 12.51
C ASN A 97 -6.51 10.10 12.40
N HIS A 98 -5.24 10.37 12.12
CA HIS A 98 -4.79 11.71 11.76
C HIS A 98 -5.19 12.04 10.30
N PRO A 99 -5.58 13.29 9.96
CA PRO A 99 -5.96 13.66 8.60
C PRO A 99 -4.94 13.24 7.53
N GLU A 100 -3.65 13.45 7.78
CA GLU A 100 -2.57 13.03 6.83
C GLU A 100 -2.45 11.50 6.67
N GLY A 101 -2.68 10.73 7.74
CA GLY A 101 -2.68 9.26 7.66
C GLY A 101 -3.84 8.74 6.80
N ILE A 102 -5.03 9.33 6.98
CA ILE A 102 -6.22 9.04 6.17
C ILE A 102 -6.01 9.48 4.72
N LYS A 103 -5.50 10.70 4.51
CA LYS A 103 -5.24 11.29 3.19
C LYS A 103 -4.28 10.43 2.36
N GLY A 104 -3.20 9.95 2.96
CA GLY A 104 -2.24 9.08 2.28
C GLY A 104 -2.86 7.77 1.80
N ALA A 105 -3.64 7.11 2.65
CA ALA A 105 -4.36 5.88 2.29
C ALA A 105 -5.38 6.11 1.17
N MET A 106 -6.18 7.16 1.27
CA MET A 106 -7.14 7.53 0.23
C MET A 106 -6.43 7.83 -1.10
N CYS A 107 -5.32 8.58 -1.08
CA CYS A 107 -4.56 8.95 -2.27
C CYS A 107 -4.04 7.73 -3.04
N ILE A 108 -3.42 6.76 -2.35
CA ILE A 108 -2.91 5.54 -2.98
C ILE A 108 -4.07 4.71 -3.56
N ALA A 109 -5.16 4.53 -2.80
CA ALA A 109 -6.31 3.77 -3.27
C ALA A 109 -6.98 4.41 -4.51
N ASP A 110 -7.06 5.74 -4.54
CA ASP A 110 -7.60 6.50 -5.67
C ASP A 110 -6.68 6.39 -6.90
N CYS A 111 -5.35 6.45 -6.70
CA CYS A 111 -4.39 6.18 -7.78
C CYS A 111 -4.58 4.79 -8.38
N ILE A 112 -4.78 3.76 -7.55
CA ILE A 112 -5.07 2.39 -8.02
C ILE A 112 -6.37 2.35 -8.83
N TYR A 113 -7.42 3.02 -8.35
CA TYR A 113 -8.70 3.12 -9.07
C TYR A 113 -8.54 3.79 -10.44
N HIS A 114 -7.85 4.94 -10.49
CA HIS A 114 -7.62 5.68 -11.73
C HIS A 114 -6.76 4.89 -12.72
N ALA A 115 -5.70 4.22 -12.24
CA ALA A 115 -4.88 3.34 -13.06
C ALA A 115 -5.70 2.21 -13.71
N ARG A 116 -6.55 1.52 -12.96
CA ARG A 116 -7.34 0.39 -13.49
C ARG A 116 -8.46 0.79 -14.45
N VAL A 117 -8.94 2.04 -14.38
CA VAL A 117 -9.95 2.56 -15.33
C VAL A 117 -9.32 3.26 -16.55
N GLY A 118 -7.99 3.22 -16.67
CA GLY A 118 -7.26 3.67 -17.86
C GLY A 118 -6.92 5.17 -17.88
N ALA A 119 -6.90 5.84 -16.73
CA ALA A 119 -6.38 7.21 -16.65
C ALA A 119 -4.89 7.22 -16.99
N ASP A 120 -4.43 8.25 -17.71
CA ASP A 120 -3.01 8.40 -18.00
C ASP A 120 -2.24 8.96 -16.78
N LYS A 121 -0.92 8.84 -16.82
CA LYS A 121 -0.06 9.28 -15.71
C LYS A 121 -0.13 10.79 -15.44
N SER A 122 -0.40 11.60 -16.45
CA SER A 122 -0.51 13.05 -16.30
C SER A 122 -1.81 13.42 -15.58
N GLU A 123 -2.91 12.71 -15.88
CA GLU A 123 -4.18 12.83 -15.16
C GLU A 123 -4.02 12.39 -13.70
N MET A 124 -3.32 11.29 -13.45
CA MET A 124 -3.03 10.80 -12.10
C MET A 124 -2.14 11.79 -11.32
N ALA A 125 -1.12 12.37 -11.95
CA ALA A 125 -0.29 13.40 -11.31
C ALA A 125 -1.10 14.66 -10.99
N ALA A 126 -2.01 15.07 -11.88
CA ALA A 126 -2.92 16.19 -11.65
C ALA A 126 -3.90 15.90 -10.50
N LEU A 127 -4.45 14.69 -10.40
CA LEU A 127 -5.29 14.26 -9.27
C LEU A 127 -4.53 14.44 -7.94
N VAL A 128 -3.32 13.89 -7.87
CA VAL A 128 -2.51 13.89 -6.64
C VAL A 128 -2.12 15.30 -6.20
N THR A 129 -1.72 16.15 -7.14
CA THR A 129 -1.32 17.54 -6.85
C THR A 129 -2.52 18.45 -6.53
N LYS A 130 -3.67 18.28 -7.19
CA LYS A 130 -4.83 19.16 -7.01
C LYS A 130 -5.77 18.74 -5.88
N GLU A 131 -6.06 17.44 -5.74
CA GLU A 131 -7.02 16.95 -4.74
C GLU A 131 -6.34 16.60 -3.41
N TYR A 132 -5.13 16.03 -3.45
CA TYR A 132 -4.41 15.56 -2.26
C TYR A 132 -3.28 16.49 -1.81
N THR A 133 -2.99 17.52 -2.60
CA THR A 133 -1.95 18.54 -2.37
C THR A 133 -0.55 17.97 -2.10
N TYR A 134 -0.29 16.76 -2.60
CA TYR A 134 1.04 16.17 -2.55
C TYR A 134 1.91 16.71 -3.68
N PRO A 135 3.11 17.24 -3.39
CA PRO A 135 4.03 17.71 -4.41
C PRO A 135 4.63 16.52 -5.17
N LEU A 136 4.67 16.61 -6.49
CA LEU A 136 5.32 15.66 -7.40
C LEU A 136 6.38 16.36 -8.27
N ASP A 137 7.04 17.35 -7.68
CA ASP A 137 7.96 18.28 -8.34
C ASP A 137 9.40 17.79 -8.42
N MET A 138 9.74 16.73 -7.67
CA MET A 138 11.04 16.08 -7.71
C MET A 138 11.03 14.83 -8.58
N THR A 139 12.12 14.61 -9.31
CA THR A 139 12.39 13.35 -10.01
C THR A 139 12.96 12.29 -9.07
N CYS A 140 12.87 11.01 -9.45
CA CYS A 140 13.55 9.89 -8.79
C CYS A 140 15.06 10.15 -8.68
N HIS A 141 15.66 10.83 -9.66
CA HIS A 141 17.06 11.21 -9.63
C HIS A 141 17.38 12.20 -8.51
N GLU A 142 16.52 13.20 -8.29
CA GLU A 142 16.70 14.19 -7.25
C GLU A 142 16.39 13.62 -5.86
N ILE A 143 15.32 12.84 -5.73
CA ILE A 143 14.95 12.18 -4.47
C ILE A 143 16.11 11.30 -3.99
N ARG A 144 16.72 10.49 -4.87
CA ARG A 144 17.86 9.62 -4.53
C ARG A 144 19.04 10.35 -3.89
N LYS A 145 19.22 11.65 -4.16
CA LYS A 145 20.34 12.44 -3.60
C LYS A 145 20.09 12.84 -2.15
N ILE A 146 18.84 12.92 -1.72
CA ILE A 146 18.47 13.53 -0.43
C ILE A 146 17.64 12.61 0.47
N ASN A 147 17.10 11.51 -0.07
CA ASN A 147 16.15 10.69 0.66
C ASN A 147 16.82 9.99 1.85
N THR A 148 16.15 10.04 2.99
CA THR A 148 16.53 9.37 4.22
C THR A 148 15.32 8.63 4.76
N PHE A 149 15.53 7.73 5.72
CA PHE A 149 14.43 6.97 6.30
C PHE A 149 13.39 7.93 6.93
N ASN A 150 12.15 7.84 6.45
CA ASN A 150 11.02 8.63 6.91
C ASN A 150 9.73 7.86 6.66
N GLU A 151 9.02 7.56 7.73
CA GLU A 151 7.83 6.71 7.73
C GLU A 151 6.51 7.51 7.67
N THR A 152 6.54 8.77 7.21
CA THR A 152 5.33 9.62 7.12
C THR A 152 4.65 9.51 5.76
N CYS A 153 3.31 9.65 5.75
CA CYS A 153 2.55 9.75 4.51
C CYS A 153 3.06 10.89 3.62
N GLN A 154 3.36 12.06 4.21
CA GLN A 154 3.75 13.26 3.47
C GLN A 154 5.04 13.11 2.68
N VAL A 155 5.92 12.19 3.09
CA VAL A 155 7.17 11.91 2.37
C VAL A 155 6.99 10.72 1.43
N THR A 156 6.47 9.61 1.93
CA THR A 156 6.53 8.33 1.19
C THR A 156 5.43 8.18 0.14
N VAL A 157 4.24 8.75 0.34
CA VAL A 157 3.15 8.71 -0.65
C VAL A 157 3.53 9.44 -1.94
N PRO A 158 3.95 10.73 -1.92
CA PRO A 158 4.40 11.40 -3.14
C PRO A 158 5.60 10.69 -3.79
N GLN A 159 6.57 10.21 -3.00
CA GLN A 159 7.73 9.48 -3.54
C GLN A 159 7.32 8.20 -4.29
N ALA A 160 6.38 7.41 -3.75
CA ALA A 160 5.86 6.23 -4.41
C ALA A 160 5.14 6.57 -5.72
N ILE A 161 4.37 7.67 -5.72
CA ILE A 161 3.66 8.15 -6.91
C ILE A 161 4.65 8.66 -7.97
N VAL A 162 5.70 9.39 -7.59
CA VAL A 162 6.78 9.80 -8.50
C VAL A 162 7.45 8.58 -9.15
N CYS A 163 7.77 7.55 -8.36
CA CYS A 163 8.36 6.32 -8.88
C CYS A 163 7.44 5.63 -9.91
N PHE A 164 6.13 5.61 -9.65
CA PHE A 164 5.16 5.12 -10.62
C PHE A 164 5.10 6.02 -11.87
N VAL A 165 5.03 7.34 -11.72
CA VAL A 165 4.93 8.29 -12.85
C VAL A 165 6.14 8.19 -13.78
N GLU A 166 7.35 8.04 -13.26
CA GLU A 166 8.57 7.90 -14.07
C GLU A 166 8.83 6.49 -14.62
N SER A 167 8.12 5.47 -14.14
CA SER A 167 8.30 4.10 -14.61
C SER A 167 7.89 3.89 -16.08
N THR A 168 8.37 2.82 -16.72
CA THR A 168 7.96 2.42 -18.07
C THR A 168 7.18 1.11 -18.10
N ASP A 169 7.28 0.34 -17.02
CA ASP A 169 6.65 -0.96 -16.80
C ASP A 169 6.67 -1.30 -15.30
N PHE A 170 6.08 -2.43 -14.92
CA PHE A 170 6.04 -2.87 -13.52
C PHE A 170 7.44 -3.03 -12.88
N GLU A 171 8.39 -3.66 -13.59
CA GLU A 171 9.71 -3.92 -13.01
C GLU A 171 10.50 -2.62 -12.81
N SER A 172 10.45 -1.70 -13.77
CA SER A 172 11.04 -0.37 -13.67
C SER A 172 10.43 0.43 -12.51
N ALA A 173 9.13 0.33 -12.26
CA ALA A 173 8.48 0.99 -11.13
C ALA A 173 9.04 0.50 -9.79
N ILE A 174 9.16 -0.81 -9.61
CA ILE A 174 9.77 -1.42 -8.41
C ILE A 174 11.25 -1.03 -8.29
N ARG A 175 12.01 -1.06 -9.40
CA ARG A 175 13.43 -0.68 -9.40
C ARG A 175 13.62 0.78 -9.01
N LEU A 176 12.77 1.69 -9.51
CA LEU A 176 12.81 3.10 -9.15
C LEU A 176 12.54 3.27 -7.66
N ALA A 177 11.45 2.68 -7.13
CA ALA A 177 11.10 2.73 -5.71
C ALA A 177 12.22 2.25 -4.79
N VAL A 178 12.84 1.10 -5.10
CA VAL A 178 13.97 0.59 -4.31
C VAL A 178 15.20 1.50 -4.45
N SER A 179 15.45 2.03 -5.65
CA SER A 179 16.65 2.83 -5.93
C SER A 179 16.66 4.21 -5.27
N ILE A 180 15.51 4.74 -4.85
CA ILE A 180 15.45 6.05 -4.18
C ILE A 180 15.72 5.97 -2.68
N GLY A 181 15.89 4.77 -2.11
CA GLY A 181 16.17 4.57 -0.69
C GLY A 181 15.03 5.02 0.23
N GLY A 182 15.36 5.42 1.46
CA GLY A 182 14.37 5.80 2.48
C GLY A 182 13.65 4.60 3.07
N ASP A 183 12.34 4.72 3.26
CA ASP A 183 11.46 3.63 3.69
C ASP A 183 11.08 2.73 2.49
N SER A 184 12.10 2.06 1.95
CA SER A 184 12.10 1.53 0.59
C SER A 184 11.09 0.42 0.33
N ASP A 185 10.81 -0.42 1.33
CA ASP A 185 9.79 -1.47 1.27
C ASP A 185 8.39 -0.88 1.19
N THR A 186 8.06 0.09 2.05
CA THR A 186 6.77 0.79 2.02
C THR A 186 6.56 1.57 0.72
N ILE A 187 7.59 2.30 0.27
CA ILE A 187 7.55 3.02 -1.01
C ILE A 187 7.33 2.03 -2.16
N ALA A 188 8.04 0.89 -2.17
CA ALA A 188 7.90 -0.13 -3.20
C ALA A 188 6.54 -0.85 -3.16
N ALA A 189 5.97 -1.08 -1.98
CA ALA A 189 4.64 -1.66 -1.81
C ALA A 189 3.56 -0.75 -2.42
N MET A 190 3.58 0.54 -2.09
CA MET A 190 2.67 1.52 -2.67
C MET A 190 2.88 1.68 -4.19
N THR A 191 4.12 1.87 -4.63
CA THR A 191 4.47 2.01 -6.06
C THR A 191 4.01 0.79 -6.86
N GLY A 192 4.32 -0.41 -6.36
CA GLY A 192 3.97 -1.67 -6.98
C GLY A 192 2.46 -1.88 -7.08
N SER A 193 1.69 -1.45 -6.08
CA SER A 193 0.23 -1.56 -6.12
C SER A 193 -0.41 -0.69 -7.21
N ILE A 194 0.10 0.52 -7.44
CA ILE A 194 -0.33 1.39 -8.53
C ILE A 194 0.14 0.83 -9.87
N ALA A 195 1.41 0.41 -9.95
CA ALA A 195 2.00 -0.16 -11.15
C ALA A 195 1.31 -1.46 -11.59
N GLU A 196 0.86 -2.31 -10.66
CA GLU A 196 0.06 -3.49 -10.98
C GLU A 196 -1.24 -3.10 -11.68
N ALA A 197 -1.95 -2.10 -11.16
CA ALA A 197 -3.23 -1.66 -11.72
C ALA A 197 -3.06 -1.09 -13.14
N TYR A 198 -1.91 -0.47 -13.42
CA TYR A 198 -1.64 0.18 -14.70
C TYR A 198 -1.00 -0.75 -15.75
N TYR A 199 0.01 -1.55 -15.37
CA TYR A 199 0.78 -2.39 -16.30
C TYR A 199 0.45 -3.89 -16.21
N GLY A 200 -0.13 -4.33 -15.08
CA GLY A 200 -0.12 -5.73 -14.67
C GLY A 200 1.25 -6.19 -14.15
N ILE A 201 1.28 -7.36 -13.50
CA ILE A 201 2.52 -7.96 -12.96
C ILE A 201 3.06 -8.99 -13.97
N PRO A 202 4.36 -8.96 -14.31
CA PRO A 202 5.01 -10.06 -15.02
C PRO A 202 4.86 -11.39 -14.27
N GLN A 203 4.44 -12.45 -14.96
CA GLN A 203 4.09 -13.74 -14.33
C GLN A 203 5.21 -14.35 -13.49
N ASN A 204 6.47 -14.19 -13.91
CA ASN A 204 7.63 -14.69 -13.17
C ASN A 204 7.81 -13.95 -11.83
N ILE A 205 7.54 -12.64 -11.80
CA ILE A 205 7.59 -11.83 -10.58
C ILE A 205 6.43 -12.21 -9.68
N GLU A 206 5.21 -12.28 -10.22
CA GLU A 206 4.01 -12.66 -9.45
C GLU A 206 4.16 -14.05 -8.81
N ARG A 207 4.56 -15.06 -9.59
CA ARG A 207 4.76 -16.42 -9.09
C ARG A 207 5.82 -16.46 -7.99
N LYS A 208 6.92 -15.74 -8.16
CA LYS A 208 7.99 -15.72 -7.15
C LYS A 208 7.52 -15.00 -5.88
N ALA A 209 6.84 -13.86 -5.99
CA ALA A 209 6.31 -13.13 -4.84
C ALA A 209 5.28 -13.98 -4.06
N LEU A 210 4.33 -14.61 -4.75
CA LEU A 210 3.34 -15.50 -4.12
C LEU A 210 3.98 -16.71 -3.42
N SER A 211 5.08 -17.24 -3.96
CA SER A 211 5.81 -18.36 -3.33
C SER A 211 6.46 -18.02 -1.99
N LEU A 212 6.59 -16.73 -1.65
CA LEU A 212 7.12 -16.27 -0.36
C LEU A 212 6.02 -16.17 0.71
N LEU A 213 4.74 -16.24 0.31
CA LEU A 213 3.61 -16.06 1.23
C LEU A 213 3.16 -17.40 1.80
N THR A 214 2.67 -17.37 3.04
CA THR A 214 2.11 -18.55 3.70
C THR A 214 0.85 -19.05 3.00
N PRO A 215 0.50 -20.35 3.12
CA PRO A 215 -0.73 -20.89 2.51
C PRO A 215 -1.99 -20.10 2.89
N GLU A 216 -2.12 -19.70 4.16
CA GLU A 216 -3.27 -18.93 4.63
C GLU A 216 -3.36 -17.50 4.05
N MET A 217 -2.23 -16.84 3.77
CA MET A 217 -2.27 -15.57 3.04
C MET A 217 -2.76 -15.79 1.61
N GLN A 218 -2.32 -16.87 0.97
CA GLN A 218 -2.77 -17.23 -0.38
C GLN A 218 -4.27 -17.57 -0.42
N GLU A 219 -4.81 -18.19 0.64
CA GLU A 219 -6.24 -18.47 0.81
C GLU A 219 -7.11 -17.20 0.88
N VAL A 220 -6.55 -16.06 1.28
CA VAL A 220 -7.23 -14.75 1.20
C VAL A 220 -7.05 -14.12 -0.18
N ILE A 221 -5.82 -14.14 -0.70
CA ILE A 221 -5.45 -13.45 -1.95
C ILE A 221 -6.19 -14.04 -3.16
N ALA A 222 -6.32 -15.37 -3.25
CA ALA A 222 -6.95 -16.00 -4.41
C ALA A 222 -8.45 -15.65 -4.56
N PRO A 223 -9.30 -15.76 -3.52
CA PRO A 223 -10.68 -15.28 -3.57
C PRO A 223 -10.77 -13.77 -3.83
N PHE A 224 -9.91 -12.95 -3.22
CA PHE A 224 -9.90 -11.50 -3.46
C PHE A 224 -9.67 -11.18 -4.94
N LYS A 225 -8.65 -11.81 -5.55
CA LYS A 225 -8.37 -11.67 -6.99
C LYS A 225 -9.55 -12.14 -7.83
N GLN A 226 -10.18 -13.25 -7.47
CA GLN A 226 -11.33 -13.77 -8.20
C GLN A 226 -12.54 -12.83 -8.13
N GLN A 227 -12.76 -12.15 -7.00
CA GLN A 227 -13.91 -11.28 -6.81
C GLN A 227 -13.72 -9.89 -7.44
N TYR A 228 -12.54 -9.28 -7.25
CA TYR A 228 -12.33 -7.86 -7.56
C TYR A 228 -11.36 -7.59 -8.71
N LYS A 229 -10.56 -8.57 -9.13
CA LYS A 229 -9.54 -8.40 -10.19
C LYS A 229 -9.86 -9.15 -11.48
N LYS A 230 -11.13 -9.49 -11.75
CA LYS A 230 -11.51 -10.09 -13.03
C LYS A 230 -11.17 -9.11 -14.15
N LYS A 231 -10.34 -9.56 -15.09
CA LYS A 231 -10.03 -8.84 -16.33
C LYS A 231 -11.35 -8.57 -17.07
N THR A 232 -11.71 -7.30 -17.23
CA THR A 232 -12.52 -6.85 -18.37
C THR A 232 -11.72 -6.98 -19.65
#